data_AF-A0A9J7HGQ6-F1
#
_entry.id   AF-A0A9J7HGQ6-F1
#
_cell.length_a   1.000
_cell.length_b   1.000
_cell.length_c   1.000
_cell.angle_alpha   90.00
_cell.angle_beta   90.00
_cell.angle_gamma   90.00
#
_symmetry.space_group_name_H-M   'P 1'
#
loop_
_entity.id
_entity.type
_entity.pdbx_description
1 polymer ?
#
loop_
_entity_poly.entity_id
_entity_poly.type
_entity_poly.pdbx_seq_one_letter_code
_entity_poly.pdbx_strand_id
1 'polypeptide(L)'
;MTPIGRDGHFSSDVVARVLQLDAWNYVGGTYDSTTGVASLWSNGELAREQYIGVTEVASQHPVRVAVRAQDEDDPRYFAGRIACLQLYNYAMTQEQIVAARDACKESVFPTVPGQLLTTTTSSDIQTAYTCEWGTLHLSCAEGKTLLIMDATFGRASPDRYPACGCSVCSTNCRAASSLSVVRGACQGQQQCAVRADYFVFGGDPCLGVQKYLDTSYRCMTGVWLVRDPSWVVDSAGTPWAPGNGVTYDAAKALDGDTGTYWNPQEVWANCYIVLDLTASHTITRVAVNNYGDTIHDIAAFTLQKSQVGSPYDWEGAVTVTTVQGGTSQRQEFGGFEGTARYWRFLITETHSGWQPWLIELDLYGLLEG
;
A
#
# COMPACT_ATOMS: atom_id res chain seq x y z
N MET A 1 25.29 -19.53 4.74
CA MET A 1 24.18 -19.95 3.85
C MET A 1 24.57 -21.28 3.24
N THR A 2 23.62 -22.20 3.14
CA THR A 2 23.87 -23.56 2.65
C THR A 2 22.68 -24.02 1.79
N PRO A 3 22.66 -23.71 0.49
CA PRO A 3 21.65 -24.23 -0.42
C PRO A 3 21.73 -25.77 -0.53
N ILE A 4 20.58 -26.41 -0.64
CA ILE A 4 20.44 -27.86 -0.79
C ILE A 4 20.07 -28.16 -2.24
N GLY A 5 20.83 -29.05 -2.88
CA GLY A 5 20.50 -29.53 -4.23
C GLY A 5 19.30 -30.48 -4.21
N ARG A 6 18.60 -30.62 -5.35
CA ARG A 6 17.49 -31.60 -5.48
C ARG A 6 17.90 -33.05 -5.24
N ASP A 7 19.19 -33.36 -5.40
CA ASP A 7 19.82 -34.64 -5.05
C ASP A 7 19.94 -34.87 -3.53
N GLY A 8 19.54 -33.90 -2.71
CA GLY A 8 19.64 -33.94 -1.26
C GLY A 8 21.04 -33.63 -0.74
N HIS A 9 21.99 -33.27 -1.62
CA HIS A 9 23.34 -32.94 -1.21
C HIS A 9 23.41 -31.50 -0.68
N PHE A 10 24.06 -31.35 0.47
CA PHE A 10 24.36 -30.04 1.04
C PHE A 10 25.60 -29.47 0.35
N SER A 11 25.49 -28.25 -0.18
CA SER A 11 26.65 -27.52 -0.69
C SER A 11 27.62 -27.12 0.44
N SER A 12 28.84 -26.71 0.08
CA SER A 12 29.79 -26.16 1.04
C SER A 12 29.23 -24.89 1.69
N ASP A 13 29.36 -24.75 3.01
CA ASP A 13 28.87 -23.57 3.73
C ASP A 13 29.56 -22.28 3.26
N VAL A 14 28.76 -21.31 2.84
CA VAL A 14 29.24 -19.93 2.65
C VAL A 14 29.12 -19.22 3.99
N VAL A 15 30.26 -18.77 4.52
CA VAL A 15 30.40 -18.19 5.86
C VAL A 15 31.14 -16.86 5.78
N ALA A 16 30.58 -15.80 6.38
CA ALA A 16 31.24 -14.51 6.58
C ALA A 16 31.16 -14.14 8.07
N ARG A 17 32.28 -13.68 8.65
CA ARG A 17 32.37 -13.28 10.07
C ARG A 17 32.31 -11.75 10.20
N VAL A 18 31.11 -11.21 9.98
CA VAL A 18 30.88 -9.77 9.80
C VAL A 18 29.83 -9.20 10.75
N LEU A 19 29.29 -10.02 11.66
CA LEU A 19 28.30 -9.58 12.64
C LEU A 19 28.95 -8.78 13.76
N GLN A 20 28.35 -7.64 14.09
CA GLN A 20 28.64 -6.88 15.29
C GLN A 20 27.75 -7.38 16.43
N LEU A 21 28.36 -7.81 17.54
CA LEU A 21 27.61 -8.22 18.73
C LEU A 21 26.92 -7.00 19.36
N ASP A 22 25.77 -7.25 20.00
CA ASP A 22 24.96 -6.22 20.68
C ASP A 22 24.53 -5.03 19.81
N ALA A 23 24.49 -5.23 18.49
CA ALA A 23 24.07 -4.23 17.50
C ALA A 23 23.03 -4.81 16.53
N TRP A 24 22.20 -3.94 15.95
CA TRP A 24 21.38 -4.30 14.80
C TRP A 24 22.28 -4.51 13.59
N ASN A 25 22.16 -5.68 12.97
CA ASN A 25 22.88 -6.04 11.75
C ASN A 25 21.85 -6.28 10.66
N TYR A 26 22.05 -5.70 9.48
CA TYR A 26 21.35 -6.18 8.29
C TYR A 26 22.21 -7.23 7.59
N VAL A 27 21.63 -8.39 7.37
CA VAL A 27 22.31 -9.52 6.73
C VAL A 27 21.47 -10.05 5.58
N GLY A 28 22.12 -10.29 4.46
CA GLY A 28 21.49 -10.84 3.25
C GLY A 28 22.22 -12.08 2.76
N GLY A 29 21.49 -12.97 2.11
CA GLY A 29 22.05 -14.07 1.35
C GLY A 29 21.36 -14.13 0.00
N THR A 30 22.13 -14.14 -1.08
CA THR A 30 21.62 -14.33 -2.45
C THR A 30 22.22 -15.58 -3.05
N TYR A 31 21.45 -16.24 -3.89
CA TYR A 31 21.88 -17.42 -4.61
C TYR A 31 21.31 -17.40 -6.02
N ASP A 32 22.19 -17.41 -7.02
CA ASP A 32 21.83 -17.47 -8.43
C ASP A 32 21.99 -18.91 -8.92
N SER A 33 20.86 -19.57 -9.21
CA SER A 33 20.83 -20.95 -9.73
C SER A 33 21.35 -21.08 -11.16
N THR A 34 21.34 -20.01 -11.95
CA THR A 34 21.86 -20.02 -13.32
C THR A 34 23.38 -20.02 -13.34
N THR A 35 24.00 -19.30 -12.42
CA THR A 35 25.47 -19.20 -12.32
C THR A 35 26.08 -20.08 -11.23
N GLY A 36 25.29 -20.60 -10.29
CA GLY A 36 25.74 -21.40 -9.15
C GLY A 36 26.47 -20.59 -8.08
N VAL A 37 26.32 -19.26 -8.10
CA VAL A 37 27.01 -18.32 -7.21
C VAL A 37 26.14 -18.00 -5.99
N ALA A 38 26.77 -18.08 -4.82
CA ALA A 38 26.20 -17.72 -3.54
C ALA A 38 26.93 -16.50 -2.95
N SER A 39 26.17 -15.47 -2.57
CA SER A 39 26.72 -14.23 -2.01
C SER A 39 26.10 -13.92 -0.65
N LEU A 40 26.93 -13.47 0.28
CA LEU A 40 26.55 -12.99 1.61
C LEU A 40 26.77 -11.50 1.68
N TRP A 41 25.82 -10.81 2.30
CA TRP A 41 25.79 -9.36 2.39
C TRP A 41 25.73 -8.93 3.85
N SER A 42 26.43 -7.85 4.18
CA SER A 42 26.39 -7.22 5.49
C SER A 42 26.18 -5.72 5.33
N ASN A 43 25.11 -5.21 5.94
CA ASN A 43 24.75 -3.79 5.90
C ASN A 43 24.71 -3.17 4.49
N GLY A 44 24.35 -3.95 3.47
CA GLY A 44 24.27 -3.49 2.07
C GLY A 44 25.55 -3.69 1.26
N GLU A 45 26.62 -4.18 1.86
CA GLU A 45 27.89 -4.45 1.19
C GLU A 45 28.13 -5.96 1.01
N LEU A 46 28.82 -6.33 -0.07
CA LEU A 46 29.19 -7.71 -0.33
C LEU A 46 30.22 -8.18 0.70
N ALA A 47 29.82 -9.09 1.58
CA ALA A 47 30.69 -9.64 2.61
C ALA A 47 31.48 -10.85 2.12
N ARG A 48 30.85 -11.71 1.29
CA ARG A 48 31.51 -12.87 0.69
C ARG A 48 30.76 -13.36 -0.54
N GLU A 49 31.49 -13.85 -1.54
CA GLU A 49 30.92 -14.52 -2.71
C GLU A 49 31.66 -15.83 -2.96
N GLN A 50 30.93 -16.87 -3.35
CA GLN A 50 31.49 -18.18 -3.62
C GLN A 50 30.63 -18.95 -4.64
N TYR A 51 31.28 -19.56 -5.64
CA TYR A 51 30.65 -20.58 -6.48
C TYR A 51 30.49 -21.88 -5.69
N ILE A 52 29.27 -22.39 -5.59
CA ILE A 52 28.95 -23.58 -4.77
C ILE A 52 28.35 -24.74 -5.57
N GLY A 53 28.27 -24.61 -6.90
CA GLY A 53 28.07 -25.74 -7.82
C GLY A 53 26.71 -26.44 -7.74
N VAL A 54 25.73 -25.85 -7.06
CA VAL A 54 24.33 -26.27 -7.15
C VAL A 54 23.74 -25.61 -8.40
N THR A 55 22.90 -26.29 -9.17
CA THR A 55 22.24 -25.72 -10.37
C THR A 55 20.72 -25.64 -10.19
N GLU A 56 20.16 -26.42 -9.26
CA GLU A 56 18.75 -26.40 -8.89
C GLU A 56 18.58 -26.58 -7.37
N VAL A 57 17.93 -25.61 -6.72
CA VAL A 57 17.65 -25.66 -5.28
C VAL A 57 16.44 -26.56 -5.01
N ALA A 58 16.54 -27.41 -3.99
CA ALA A 58 15.43 -28.21 -3.50
C ALA A 58 14.34 -27.31 -2.86
N SER A 59 13.13 -27.30 -3.42
CA SER A 59 11.99 -26.54 -2.89
C SER A 59 11.15 -27.31 -1.86
N GLN A 60 11.42 -28.61 -1.70
CA GLN A 60 10.69 -29.50 -0.79
C GLN A 60 11.14 -29.43 0.68
N HIS A 61 12.16 -28.63 1.00
CA HIS A 61 12.70 -28.48 2.35
C HIS A 61 12.35 -27.11 2.96
N PRO A 62 12.14 -27.01 4.29
CA PRO A 62 11.90 -25.73 4.94
C PRO A 62 13.09 -24.77 4.81
N VAL A 63 12.79 -23.48 4.59
CA VAL A 63 13.79 -22.42 4.73
C VAL A 63 14.08 -22.22 6.21
N ARG A 64 15.35 -22.41 6.59
CA ARG A 64 15.81 -22.26 7.97
C ARG A 64 16.61 -20.96 8.12
N VAL A 65 16.21 -20.11 9.04
CA VAL A 65 16.86 -18.83 9.37
C VAL A 65 17.30 -18.86 10.82
N ALA A 66 18.48 -18.31 11.12
CA ALA A 66 18.98 -18.16 12.48
C ALA A 66 19.17 -19.49 13.26
N VAL A 67 19.35 -20.60 12.53
CA VAL A 67 19.66 -21.94 13.04
C VAL A 67 20.67 -22.61 12.10
N ARG A 68 21.48 -23.53 12.62
CA ARG A 68 22.42 -24.31 11.80
C ARG A 68 21.72 -25.56 11.25
N ALA A 69 21.78 -25.76 9.93
CA ALA A 69 21.01 -26.82 9.25
C ALA A 69 21.66 -28.21 9.26
N GLN A 70 22.93 -28.33 9.68
CA GLN A 70 23.71 -29.58 9.54
C GLN A 70 23.37 -30.68 10.55
N ASP A 71 22.54 -30.41 11.57
CA ASP A 71 22.07 -31.41 12.52
C ASP A 71 20.62 -31.09 12.88
N GLU A 72 19.69 -32.03 12.67
CA GLU A 72 18.27 -31.81 13.05
C GLU A 72 18.09 -31.75 14.58
N ASP A 73 19.09 -32.23 15.32
CA ASP A 73 19.13 -32.25 16.79
C ASP A 73 20.05 -31.17 17.40
N ASP A 74 20.57 -30.21 16.62
CA ASP A 74 21.41 -29.11 17.15
C ASP A 74 20.55 -28.02 17.82
N PRO A 75 20.60 -27.85 19.17
CA PRO A 75 19.75 -26.90 19.88
C PRO A 75 20.25 -25.45 19.80
N ARG A 76 21.32 -25.17 19.03
CA ARG A 76 21.92 -23.83 18.93
C ARG A 76 21.13 -22.93 17.99
N TYR A 77 20.28 -22.11 18.58
CA TYR A 77 19.61 -21.00 17.91
C TYR A 77 20.40 -19.70 18.06
N PHE A 78 20.21 -18.78 17.12
CA PHE A 78 20.68 -17.41 17.27
C PHE A 78 20.06 -16.76 18.52
N ALA A 79 20.90 -16.36 19.46
CA ALA A 79 20.49 -15.64 20.66
C ALA A 79 20.39 -14.13 20.37
N GLY A 80 19.30 -13.72 19.72
CA GLY A 80 19.04 -12.31 19.39
C GLY A 80 17.61 -12.06 18.92
N ARG A 81 17.32 -10.83 18.50
CA ARG A 81 16.02 -10.44 17.95
C ARG A 81 16.10 -10.32 16.42
N ILE A 82 15.02 -10.67 15.73
CA ILE A 82 14.85 -10.45 14.29
C ILE A 82 13.70 -9.44 14.16
N ALA A 83 13.98 -8.25 13.62
CA ALA A 83 12.99 -7.19 13.43
C ALA A 83 12.36 -7.20 12.04
N CYS A 84 13.13 -7.60 11.02
CA CYS A 84 12.68 -7.62 9.62
C CYS A 84 13.19 -8.88 8.93
N LEU A 85 12.30 -9.58 8.22
CA LEU A 85 12.62 -10.75 7.40
C LEU A 85 11.96 -10.58 6.04
N GLN A 86 12.77 -10.60 4.98
CA GLN A 86 12.33 -10.50 3.59
C GLN A 86 12.82 -11.72 2.82
N LEU A 87 11.97 -12.26 1.94
CA LEU A 87 12.27 -13.43 1.11
C LEU A 87 11.92 -13.11 -0.35
N TYR A 88 12.83 -13.44 -1.26
CA TYR A 88 12.70 -13.14 -2.68
C TYR A 88 13.01 -14.39 -3.52
N ASN A 89 12.41 -14.47 -4.70
CA ASN A 89 12.58 -15.59 -5.64
C ASN A 89 13.65 -15.36 -6.70
N TYR A 90 14.52 -14.35 -6.53
CA TYR A 90 15.63 -14.04 -7.43
C TYR A 90 16.88 -13.61 -6.64
N ALA A 91 18.05 -13.75 -7.26
CA ALA A 91 19.30 -13.23 -6.71
C ALA A 91 19.35 -11.71 -6.92
N MET A 92 19.31 -10.95 -5.82
CA MET A 92 19.35 -9.49 -5.85
C MET A 92 20.74 -8.94 -6.18
N THR A 93 20.78 -7.77 -6.85
CA THR A 93 22.00 -6.96 -6.99
C THR A 93 22.34 -6.22 -5.69
N GLN A 94 23.52 -5.63 -5.62
CA GLN A 94 23.92 -4.84 -4.45
C GLN A 94 22.97 -3.67 -4.19
N GLU A 95 22.54 -2.96 -5.22
CA GLU A 95 21.59 -1.84 -5.13
C GLU A 95 20.24 -2.30 -4.58
N GLN A 96 19.76 -3.47 -5.04
CA GLN A 96 18.53 -4.07 -4.55
C GLN A 96 18.65 -4.54 -3.09
N ILE A 97 19.81 -5.08 -2.69
CA ILE A 97 20.12 -5.44 -1.30
C ILE A 97 20.17 -4.19 -0.41
N VAL A 98 20.74 -3.09 -0.89
CA VAL A 98 20.74 -1.78 -0.20
C VAL A 98 19.32 -1.25 -0.05
N ALA A 99 18.48 -1.34 -1.09
CA ALA A 99 17.08 -0.92 -1.03
C ALA A 99 16.27 -1.80 -0.06
N ALA A 100 16.47 -3.12 -0.09
CA ALA A 100 15.85 -4.07 0.82
C ALA A 100 16.26 -3.82 2.28
N ARG A 101 17.55 -3.52 2.53
CA ARG A 101 18.07 -3.06 3.83
C ARG A 101 17.34 -1.82 4.32
N ASP A 102 17.25 -0.81 3.45
CA ASP A 102 16.66 0.46 3.83
C ASP A 102 15.14 0.34 4.06
N ALA A 103 14.48 -0.60 3.40
CA ALA A 103 13.09 -0.98 3.68
C ALA A 103 12.92 -1.78 4.99
N CYS A 104 13.97 -2.46 5.46
CA CYS A 104 13.99 -3.19 6.74
C CYS A 104 14.31 -2.31 7.95
N LYS A 105 14.59 -1.02 7.75
CA LYS A 105 14.62 -0.08 8.85
C LYS A 105 13.19 0.05 9.36
N GLU A 106 13.01 -0.20 10.67
CA GLU A 106 11.85 0.35 11.38
C GLU A 106 11.64 1.78 10.87
N SER A 107 10.38 2.17 10.67
CA SER A 107 9.97 3.56 10.51
C SER A 107 10.61 4.38 11.63
N VAL A 108 11.79 4.94 11.33
CA VAL A 108 12.40 5.96 12.16
C VAL A 108 11.52 7.17 11.93
N PHE A 109 10.51 7.31 12.79
CA PHE A 109 9.94 8.61 13.09
C PHE A 109 11.12 9.57 13.25
N PRO A 110 11.20 10.67 12.50
CA PRO A 110 12.29 11.61 12.67
C PRO A 110 12.30 12.05 14.13
N THR A 111 13.37 11.67 14.85
CA THR A 111 13.56 12.02 16.24
C THR A 111 13.65 13.54 16.36
N VAL A 112 12.55 14.17 16.76
CA VAL A 112 12.60 15.49 17.38
C VAL A 112 13.27 15.28 18.74
N PRO A 113 14.37 15.98 19.07
CA PRO A 113 14.99 15.84 20.38
C PRO A 113 14.01 16.36 21.44
N GLY A 114 13.56 15.48 22.33
CA GLY A 114 12.97 15.88 23.61
C GLY A 114 11.48 15.64 23.82
N GLN A 115 10.91 14.52 23.37
CA GLN A 115 9.63 14.07 23.93
C GLN A 115 9.64 12.58 24.26
N LEU A 116 9.24 12.25 25.49
CA LEU A 116 9.12 10.90 26.01
C LEU A 116 8.22 10.06 25.07
N LEU A 117 8.78 8.96 24.56
CA LEU A 117 8.05 7.97 23.78
C LEU A 117 6.99 7.29 24.65
N THR A 118 5.72 7.63 24.43
CA THR A 118 4.63 6.70 24.74
C THR A 118 4.51 5.72 23.58
N THR A 119 4.81 4.46 23.84
CA THR A 119 4.48 3.32 22.96
C THR A 119 3.04 3.46 22.46
N THR A 120 2.84 3.60 21.15
CA THR A 120 1.50 3.65 20.55
C THR A 120 0.80 2.31 20.79
N THR A 121 -0.03 2.30 21.82
CA THR A 121 -0.87 1.17 22.22
C THR A 121 -1.99 0.94 21.22
N SER A 122 -2.56 -0.26 21.26
CA SER A 122 -3.86 -0.69 20.70
C SER A 122 -5.08 0.21 21.07
N SER A 123 -4.87 1.43 21.59
CA SER A 123 -5.87 2.27 22.26
C SER A 123 -6.78 3.10 21.35
N ASP A 124 -6.51 3.19 20.05
CA ASP A 124 -7.26 4.09 19.15
C ASP A 124 -8.26 3.36 18.23
N ILE A 125 -8.34 2.03 18.30
CA ILE A 125 -9.34 1.26 17.55
C ILE A 125 -10.67 1.34 18.28
N GLN A 126 -11.65 1.94 17.62
CA GLN A 126 -13.03 1.99 18.05
C GLN A 126 -13.82 0.86 17.36
N THR A 127 -14.89 0.41 18.00
CA THR A 127 -15.84 -0.55 17.42
C THR A 127 -17.25 0.00 17.58
N ALA A 128 -18.06 -0.11 16.54
CA ALA A 128 -19.46 0.22 16.57
C ALA A 128 -20.26 -0.86 15.85
N TYR A 129 -21.50 -1.07 16.30
CA TYR A 129 -22.37 -2.07 15.71
C TYR A 129 -23.83 -1.59 15.65
N THR A 130 -24.61 -2.23 14.78
CA THR A 130 -26.06 -2.14 14.78
C THR A 130 -26.65 -3.51 14.42
N CYS A 131 -27.85 -3.82 14.90
CA CYS A 131 -28.53 -5.05 14.53
C CYS A 131 -29.11 -4.94 13.11
N GLU A 132 -29.43 -6.07 12.51
CA GLU A 132 -30.14 -6.12 11.23
C GLU A 132 -31.38 -5.21 11.23
N TRP A 133 -31.60 -4.51 10.11
CA TRP A 133 -32.58 -3.43 9.91
C TRP A 133 -32.25 -2.08 10.56
N GLY A 134 -31.20 -2.04 11.39
CA GLY A 134 -30.65 -0.82 11.96
C GLY A 134 -29.81 -0.02 10.97
N THR A 135 -29.38 1.16 11.39
CA THR A 135 -28.40 1.99 10.68
C THR A 135 -27.20 2.21 11.59
N LEU A 136 -26.02 1.87 11.09
CA LEU A 136 -24.74 2.14 11.75
C LEU A 136 -24.36 3.58 11.44
N HIS A 137 -24.06 4.36 12.47
CA HIS A 137 -23.53 5.71 12.35
C HIS A 137 -22.11 5.74 12.91
N LEU A 138 -21.15 6.20 12.10
CA LEU A 138 -19.78 6.43 12.53
C LEU A 138 -19.46 7.91 12.40
N SER A 139 -18.69 8.44 13.34
CA SER A 139 -18.23 9.82 13.30
C SER A 139 -16.88 9.98 13.99
N CYS A 140 -16.11 10.94 13.49
CA CYS A 140 -14.89 11.43 14.10
C CYS A 140 -15.05 12.90 14.50
N ALA A 141 -14.18 13.36 15.41
CA ALA A 141 -14.08 14.77 15.75
C ALA A 141 -13.71 15.62 14.52
N GLU A 142 -13.91 16.94 14.62
CA GLU A 142 -13.55 17.88 13.57
C GLU A 142 -12.09 17.72 13.13
N GLY A 143 -11.83 17.78 11.82
CA GLY A 143 -10.49 17.57 11.25
C GLY A 143 -9.99 16.12 11.19
N LYS A 144 -10.76 15.15 11.72
CA LYS A 144 -10.44 13.72 11.62
C LYS A 144 -11.35 12.98 10.63
N THR A 145 -10.84 11.91 10.06
CA THR A 145 -11.54 11.06 9.10
C THR A 145 -11.52 9.59 9.54
N LEU A 146 -12.53 8.85 9.08
CA LEU A 146 -12.75 7.44 9.37
C LEU A 146 -11.79 6.57 8.55
N LEU A 147 -10.98 5.78 9.25
CA LEU A 147 -10.19 4.69 8.69
C LEU A 147 -10.86 3.37 9.05
N ILE A 148 -11.46 2.68 8.07
CA ILE A 148 -12.19 1.43 8.29
C ILE A 148 -11.22 0.24 8.24
N MET A 149 -11.07 -0.41 9.38
CA MET A 149 -10.13 -1.52 9.56
C MET A 149 -10.77 -2.85 9.20
N ASP A 150 -11.99 -3.09 9.68
CA ASP A 150 -12.75 -4.31 9.41
C ASP A 150 -14.25 -4.05 9.50
N ALA A 151 -15.04 -4.82 8.75
CA ALA A 151 -16.49 -4.81 8.86
C ALA A 151 -17.09 -6.19 8.57
N THR A 152 -18.07 -6.58 9.37
CA THR A 152 -18.81 -7.84 9.22
C THR A 152 -20.31 -7.57 9.30
N PHE A 153 -21.03 -7.76 8.20
CA PHE A 153 -22.47 -7.95 8.20
C PHE A 153 -22.77 -9.45 8.24
N GLY A 154 -23.43 -9.90 9.30
CA GLY A 154 -23.74 -11.31 9.51
C GLY A 154 -23.84 -11.65 10.99
N ARG A 155 -23.35 -12.84 11.34
CA ARG A 155 -23.20 -13.28 12.73
C ARG A 155 -21.93 -14.10 12.88
N ALA A 156 -20.97 -13.55 13.62
CA ALA A 156 -19.68 -14.16 13.91
C ALA A 156 -19.58 -14.76 15.32
N SER A 157 -20.49 -14.38 16.22
CA SER A 157 -20.59 -14.93 17.58
C SER A 157 -22.07 -14.99 18.00
N PRO A 158 -22.44 -15.96 18.86
CA PRO A 158 -23.81 -16.07 19.35
C PRO A 158 -24.15 -14.94 20.34
N ASP A 159 -23.16 -14.44 21.08
CA ASP A 159 -23.32 -13.64 22.30
C ASP A 159 -22.58 -12.29 22.29
N ARG A 160 -21.79 -11.97 21.25
CA ARG A 160 -21.08 -10.68 21.14
C ARG A 160 -22.02 -9.48 21.27
N TYR A 161 -23.20 -9.57 20.65
CA TYR A 161 -24.25 -8.55 20.70
C TYR A 161 -25.60 -9.16 21.08
N PRO A 162 -25.88 -9.35 22.39
CA PRO A 162 -27.11 -10.00 22.86
C PRO A 162 -28.38 -9.27 22.43
N ALA A 163 -28.32 -7.95 22.26
CA ALA A 163 -29.41 -7.12 21.78
C ALA A 163 -29.90 -7.50 20.36
N CYS A 164 -29.01 -8.09 19.55
CA CYS A 164 -29.35 -8.57 18.21
C CYS A 164 -29.87 -10.01 18.22
N GLY A 165 -30.29 -10.55 19.36
CA GLY A 165 -31.10 -11.77 19.48
C GLY A 165 -30.53 -13.03 18.82
N CYS A 166 -29.93 -13.92 19.60
CA CYS A 166 -29.76 -15.32 19.22
C CYS A 166 -29.43 -16.18 20.45
N SER A 167 -30.10 -17.32 20.60
CA SER A 167 -29.79 -18.34 21.60
C SER A 167 -28.99 -19.52 21.02
N VAL A 168 -29.40 -20.05 19.87
CA VAL A 168 -28.67 -21.06 19.08
C VAL A 168 -28.85 -20.72 17.60
N CYS A 169 -27.78 -20.31 16.94
CA CYS A 169 -27.82 -19.94 15.52
C CYS A 169 -26.45 -20.18 14.89
N SER A 170 -26.43 -20.18 13.55
CA SER A 170 -25.17 -20.23 12.81
C SER A 170 -24.32 -19.00 13.10
N THR A 171 -23.06 -19.22 13.45
CA THR A 171 -22.02 -18.20 13.69
C THR A 171 -20.95 -18.16 12.61
N ASN A 172 -21.10 -19.00 11.58
CA ASN A 172 -20.31 -18.96 10.37
C ASN A 172 -21.11 -18.26 9.26
N CYS A 173 -21.51 -17.02 9.52
CA CYS A 173 -22.35 -16.24 8.63
C CYS A 173 -21.75 -14.86 8.46
N ARG A 174 -21.13 -14.58 7.32
CA ARG A 174 -20.55 -13.26 7.02
C ARG A 174 -20.73 -12.96 5.53
N ALA A 175 -21.25 -11.79 5.21
CA ALA A 175 -21.29 -11.33 3.82
C ALA A 175 -19.88 -10.97 3.34
N ALA A 176 -19.43 -11.54 2.23
CA ALA A 176 -18.10 -11.28 1.68
C ALA A 176 -17.87 -9.81 1.30
N SER A 177 -18.94 -9.09 0.96
CA SER A 177 -18.97 -7.67 0.58
C SER A 177 -18.87 -6.70 1.77
N SER A 178 -18.87 -7.19 3.01
CA SER A 178 -19.02 -6.37 4.22
C SER A 178 -18.03 -5.20 4.27
N LEU A 179 -16.73 -5.50 4.12
CA LEU A 179 -15.67 -4.50 4.20
C LEU A 179 -15.72 -3.51 3.04
N SER A 180 -15.92 -3.98 1.81
CA SER A 180 -15.95 -3.10 0.63
C SER A 180 -17.13 -2.14 0.64
N VAL A 181 -18.30 -2.59 1.12
CA VAL A 181 -19.51 -1.76 1.24
C VAL A 181 -19.30 -0.67 2.30
N VAL A 182 -18.80 -1.03 3.48
CA VAL A 182 -18.57 -0.04 4.55
C VAL A 182 -17.46 0.94 4.16
N ARG A 183 -16.37 0.48 3.53
CA ARG A 183 -15.32 1.37 3.01
C ARG A 183 -15.86 2.33 1.97
N GLY A 184 -16.65 1.87 1.02
CA GLY A 184 -17.25 2.72 -0.01
C GLY A 184 -18.12 3.85 0.58
N ALA A 185 -18.80 3.59 1.70
CA ALA A 185 -19.65 4.59 2.37
C ALA A 185 -18.90 5.48 3.38
N CYS A 186 -17.87 4.95 4.06
CA CYS A 186 -17.30 5.57 5.25
C CYS A 186 -15.83 5.97 5.13
N GLN A 187 -15.04 5.28 4.30
CA GLN A 187 -13.60 5.48 4.26
C GLN A 187 -13.24 6.92 3.92
N GLY A 188 -12.39 7.51 4.73
CA GLY A 188 -11.94 8.88 4.58
C GLY A 188 -13.01 9.92 4.88
N GLN A 189 -14.26 9.59 5.22
CA GLN A 189 -15.30 10.55 5.59
C GLN A 189 -15.16 10.96 7.06
N GLN A 190 -15.60 12.16 7.43
CA GLN A 190 -15.67 12.54 8.85
C GLN A 190 -16.83 11.82 9.57
N GLN A 191 -17.93 11.61 8.86
CA GLN A 191 -19.11 10.92 9.34
C GLN A 191 -19.77 10.14 8.20
N CYS A 192 -20.38 9.01 8.51
CA CYS A 192 -21.10 8.20 7.54
C CYS A 192 -22.27 7.45 8.20
N ALA A 193 -23.17 6.92 7.37
CA ALA A 193 -24.22 6.03 7.79
C ALA A 193 -24.33 4.84 6.84
N VAL A 194 -24.48 3.62 7.38
CA VAL A 194 -24.64 2.39 6.59
C VAL A 194 -25.82 1.60 7.15
N ARG A 195 -26.78 1.25 6.29
CA ARG A 195 -27.93 0.45 6.66
C ARG A 195 -27.55 -1.04 6.73
N ALA A 196 -27.87 -1.69 7.84
CA ALA A 196 -27.55 -3.10 8.08
C ALA A 196 -28.65 -4.02 7.55
N ASP A 197 -28.81 -4.11 6.23
CA ASP A 197 -29.75 -5.04 5.62
C ASP A 197 -29.15 -5.77 4.42
N TYR A 198 -29.76 -6.90 4.08
CA TYR A 198 -29.22 -7.82 3.09
C TYR A 198 -29.23 -7.29 1.66
N PHE A 199 -30.04 -6.25 1.33
CA PHE A 199 -29.99 -5.65 -0.01
C PHE A 199 -28.70 -4.86 -0.21
N VAL A 200 -28.24 -4.18 0.83
CA VAL A 200 -26.99 -3.39 0.83
C VAL A 200 -25.76 -4.29 0.70
N PHE A 201 -25.77 -5.46 1.33
CA PHE A 201 -24.64 -6.39 1.36
C PHE A 201 -24.70 -7.49 0.29
N GLY A 202 -25.60 -7.39 -0.68
CA GLY A 202 -25.64 -8.30 -1.84
C GLY A 202 -26.25 -9.68 -1.57
N GLY A 203 -27.11 -9.80 -0.56
CA GLY A 203 -27.84 -11.02 -0.22
C GLY A 203 -27.83 -11.33 1.27
N ASP A 204 -28.69 -12.26 1.68
CA ASP A 204 -28.70 -12.74 3.07
C ASP A 204 -27.65 -13.85 3.25
N PRO A 205 -26.57 -13.62 4.03
CA PRO A 205 -25.55 -14.63 4.26
C PRO A 205 -26.03 -15.80 5.15
N CYS A 206 -27.14 -15.66 5.89
CA CYS A 206 -27.73 -16.73 6.70
C CYS A 206 -29.22 -16.51 6.95
N LEU A 207 -30.04 -17.16 6.13
CA LEU A 207 -31.50 -17.15 6.27
C LEU A 207 -31.96 -17.60 7.66
N GLY A 208 -32.86 -16.83 8.26
CA GLY A 208 -33.47 -17.13 9.55
C GLY A 208 -32.58 -16.85 10.77
N VAL A 209 -31.37 -16.33 10.57
CA VAL A 209 -30.50 -15.85 11.66
C VAL A 209 -30.52 -14.33 11.66
N GLN A 210 -30.84 -13.74 12.83
CA GLN A 210 -30.75 -12.30 13.00
C GLN A 210 -29.28 -11.87 12.87
N LYS A 211 -28.99 -10.88 12.04
CA LYS A 211 -27.60 -10.44 11.78
C LYS A 211 -27.28 -9.15 12.54
N TYR A 212 -26.03 -8.75 12.50
CA TYR A 212 -25.55 -7.45 12.92
C TYR A 212 -24.49 -6.95 11.93
N LEU A 213 -24.38 -5.63 11.78
CA LEU A 213 -23.23 -4.98 11.16
C LEU A 213 -22.29 -4.55 12.28
N ASP A 214 -21.08 -5.09 12.28
CA ASP A 214 -20.02 -4.86 13.26
C ASP A 214 -18.82 -4.27 12.55
N THR A 215 -18.35 -3.10 12.96
CA THR A 215 -17.29 -2.37 12.25
C THR A 215 -16.25 -1.86 13.24
N SER A 216 -14.98 -2.10 12.93
CA SER A 216 -13.85 -1.52 13.64
C SER A 216 -13.19 -0.43 12.81
N TYR A 217 -12.86 0.69 13.45
CA TYR A 217 -12.36 1.88 12.77
C TYR A 217 -11.42 2.69 13.66
N ARG A 218 -10.66 3.59 13.05
CA ARG A 218 -9.89 4.63 13.74
C ARG A 218 -10.29 6.00 13.23
N CYS A 219 -10.10 7.01 14.06
CA CYS A 219 -10.19 8.40 13.66
C CYS A 219 -8.80 8.97 13.45
N MET A 220 -8.42 9.11 12.18
CA MET A 220 -7.10 9.58 11.77
C MET A 220 -7.17 11.07 11.43
N THR A 221 -6.08 11.80 11.67
CA THR A 221 -5.94 13.15 11.12
C THR A 221 -5.56 13.03 9.66
N GLY A 222 -6.43 13.50 8.77
CA GLY A 222 -6.16 13.50 7.34
C GLY A 222 -5.76 14.90 6.86
N VAL A 223 -4.84 14.97 5.92
CA VAL A 223 -4.38 16.23 5.32
C VAL A 223 -4.23 16.08 3.81
N TRP A 224 -4.48 17.16 3.08
CA TRP A 224 -3.98 17.28 1.71
C TRP A 224 -2.47 17.37 1.79
N LEU A 225 -1.79 16.42 1.15
CA LEU A 225 -0.34 16.45 1.09
C LEU A 225 0.08 17.73 0.34
N VAL A 226 1.12 18.39 0.84
CA VAL A 226 1.69 19.55 0.15
C VAL A 226 2.28 19.03 -1.16
N ARG A 227 1.75 19.52 -2.28
CA ARG A 227 2.22 19.12 -3.61
C ARG A 227 3.71 19.45 -3.76
N ASP A 228 4.42 18.54 -4.41
CA ASP A 228 5.85 18.71 -4.71
C ASP A 228 6.10 18.27 -6.16
N PRO A 229 6.48 19.19 -7.06
CA PRO A 229 6.82 18.87 -8.44
C PRO A 229 7.94 17.83 -8.57
N SER A 230 8.81 17.71 -7.56
CA SER A 230 9.92 16.74 -7.55
C SER A 230 9.46 15.30 -7.35
N TRP A 231 8.20 15.06 -6.97
CA TRP A 231 7.65 13.70 -6.90
C TRP A 231 7.51 13.07 -8.27
N VAL A 232 7.43 13.84 -9.36
CA VAL A 232 7.30 13.29 -10.71
C VAL A 232 8.60 12.60 -11.11
N VAL A 233 8.55 11.27 -11.17
CA VAL A 233 9.70 10.42 -11.57
C VAL A 233 9.56 9.83 -12.97
N ASP A 234 8.34 9.79 -13.51
CA ASP A 234 8.04 9.35 -14.86
C ASP A 234 6.67 9.88 -15.31
N SER A 235 6.46 10.09 -16.61
CA SER A 235 5.18 10.56 -17.16
C SER A 235 5.04 10.24 -18.64
N ALA A 236 3.81 10.09 -19.11
CA ALA A 236 3.52 9.84 -20.52
C ALA A 236 3.73 11.08 -21.40
N GLY A 237 4.13 10.83 -22.65
CA GLY A 237 4.22 11.84 -23.70
C GLY A 237 5.39 12.80 -23.57
N THR A 238 5.56 13.62 -24.60
CA THR A 238 6.58 14.67 -24.65
C THR A 238 5.97 15.99 -24.12
N PRO A 239 6.58 16.71 -23.17
CA PRO A 239 6.03 17.97 -22.67
C PRO A 239 5.84 19.02 -23.78
N TRP A 240 4.69 19.70 -23.80
CA TRP A 240 4.51 20.84 -24.70
C TRP A 240 5.38 22.04 -24.27
N ALA A 241 6.13 22.61 -25.22
CA ALA A 241 6.97 23.77 -25.01
C ALA A 241 6.84 24.75 -26.20
N PRO A 242 6.01 25.80 -26.10
CA PRO A 242 5.74 26.72 -27.22
C PRO A 242 6.86 27.73 -27.52
N GLY A 243 8.04 27.58 -26.90
CA GLY A 243 9.17 28.50 -27.09
C GLY A 243 9.06 29.82 -26.31
N ASN A 244 8.12 29.93 -25.37
CA ASN A 244 7.97 31.10 -24.47
C ASN A 244 8.78 30.95 -23.15
N GLY A 245 9.62 29.91 -23.05
CA GLY A 245 10.41 29.62 -21.84
C GLY A 245 9.67 28.80 -20.77
N VAL A 246 8.40 28.43 -21.00
CA VAL A 246 7.64 27.54 -20.11
C VAL A 246 7.50 26.17 -20.76
N THR A 247 7.72 25.13 -19.97
CA THR A 247 7.47 23.73 -20.34
C THR A 247 6.30 23.20 -19.52
N TYR A 248 5.32 22.62 -20.20
CA TYR A 248 4.07 22.11 -19.61
C TYR A 248 4.18 20.60 -19.35
N ASP A 249 5.20 20.22 -18.57
CA ASP A 249 5.45 18.83 -18.15
C ASP A 249 4.51 18.39 -17.01
N ALA A 250 4.63 17.14 -16.58
CA ALA A 250 3.77 16.59 -15.53
C ALA A 250 3.96 17.26 -14.17
N ALA A 251 5.11 17.92 -13.95
CA ALA A 251 5.39 18.65 -12.71
C ALA A 251 4.45 19.86 -12.55
N LYS A 252 3.88 20.37 -13.65
CA LYS A 252 2.83 21.40 -13.66
C LYS A 252 1.51 20.98 -13.04
N ALA A 253 1.24 19.68 -12.95
CA ALA A 253 0.07 19.20 -12.20
C ALA A 253 0.30 19.16 -10.67
N LEU A 254 1.51 19.49 -10.18
CA LEU A 254 1.88 19.42 -8.77
C LEU A 254 2.58 20.69 -8.26
N ASP A 255 2.53 21.81 -8.99
CA ASP A 255 3.21 23.06 -8.58
C ASP A 255 2.30 24.03 -7.81
N GLY A 256 0.99 23.78 -7.77
CA GLY A 256 0.02 24.62 -7.08
C GLY A 256 -0.34 25.90 -7.83
N ASP A 257 0.13 26.07 -9.07
CA ASP A 257 -0.21 27.19 -9.94
C ASP A 257 -1.35 26.81 -10.89
N THR A 258 -2.56 27.27 -10.54
CA THR A 258 -3.77 27.06 -11.36
C THR A 258 -3.74 27.74 -12.74
N GLY A 259 -2.72 28.54 -13.04
CA GLY A 259 -2.46 29.13 -14.36
C GLY A 259 -1.62 28.23 -15.28
N THR A 260 -1.09 27.12 -14.77
CA THR A 260 -0.34 26.13 -15.54
C THR A 260 -1.05 24.78 -15.56
N TYR A 261 -0.57 23.86 -16.38
CA TYR A 261 -1.16 22.54 -16.53
C TYR A 261 -0.17 21.57 -17.17
N TRP A 262 -0.36 20.28 -16.94
CA TRP A 262 0.32 19.23 -17.69
C TRP A 262 -0.28 19.10 -19.09
N ASN A 263 0.57 19.10 -20.11
CA ASN A 263 0.18 18.94 -21.51
C ASN A 263 1.09 17.92 -22.23
N PRO A 264 0.75 16.62 -22.16
CA PRO A 264 1.54 15.57 -22.79
C PRO A 264 1.23 15.48 -24.30
N GLN A 265 2.24 15.72 -25.13
CA GLN A 265 2.15 15.59 -26.58
C GLN A 265 2.56 14.20 -27.04
N GLU A 266 2.24 13.89 -28.30
CA GLU A 266 2.64 12.64 -28.98
C GLU A 266 2.08 11.36 -28.32
N VAL A 267 1.07 11.48 -27.48
CA VAL A 267 0.40 10.38 -26.79
C VAL A 267 -1.13 10.50 -26.95
N TRP A 268 -1.76 9.39 -27.32
CA TRP A 268 -3.18 9.34 -27.72
C TRP A 268 -3.98 8.37 -26.82
N ALA A 269 -3.28 7.59 -26.00
CA ALA A 269 -3.83 6.64 -25.04
C ALA A 269 -2.77 6.35 -23.96
N ASN A 270 -3.19 5.80 -22.82
CA ASN A 270 -2.30 5.43 -21.70
C ASN A 270 -1.51 6.62 -21.13
N CYS A 271 -2.16 7.78 -20.97
CA CYS A 271 -1.51 8.92 -20.33
C CYS A 271 -1.39 8.67 -18.83
N TYR A 272 -0.20 8.89 -18.25
CA TYR A 272 0.03 8.69 -16.82
C TYR A 272 1.04 9.68 -16.24
N ILE A 273 0.99 9.83 -14.93
CA ILE A 273 2.03 10.45 -14.11
C ILE A 273 2.43 9.44 -13.03
N VAL A 274 3.73 9.19 -12.87
CA VAL A 274 4.29 8.37 -11.78
C VAL A 274 4.93 9.29 -10.75
N LEU A 275 4.54 9.08 -9.50
CA LEU A 275 4.97 9.84 -8.34
C LEU A 275 5.81 8.94 -7.41
N ASP A 276 6.96 9.44 -6.96
CA ASP A 276 7.68 8.98 -5.79
C ASP A 276 7.44 9.97 -4.64
N LEU A 277 6.59 9.61 -3.68
CA LEU A 277 6.27 10.48 -2.54
C LEU A 277 7.40 10.56 -1.50
N THR A 278 8.58 10.01 -1.77
CA THR A 278 9.79 9.91 -0.92
C THR A 278 9.64 9.00 0.31
N ALA A 279 8.42 8.82 0.81
CA ALA A 279 8.04 7.91 1.88
C ALA A 279 6.71 7.23 1.55
N SER A 280 6.38 6.17 2.30
CA SER A 280 5.09 5.51 2.15
C SER A 280 3.99 6.35 2.81
N HIS A 281 2.92 6.63 2.07
CA HIS A 281 1.75 7.33 2.58
C HIS A 281 0.49 6.51 2.39
N THR A 282 -0.40 6.55 3.38
CA THR A 282 -1.77 6.04 3.24
C THR A 282 -2.64 7.10 2.60
N ILE A 283 -3.00 6.93 1.34
CA ILE A 283 -3.87 7.83 0.57
C ILE A 283 -5.30 7.31 0.60
N THR A 284 -6.25 8.21 0.87
CA THR A 284 -7.68 7.88 0.94
C THR A 284 -8.58 8.74 0.05
N ARG A 285 -8.03 9.85 -0.48
CA ARG A 285 -8.72 10.67 -1.49
C ARG A 285 -7.72 11.21 -2.50
N VAL A 286 -8.22 11.50 -3.68
CA VAL A 286 -7.51 12.19 -4.75
C VAL A 286 -8.39 13.34 -5.24
N ALA A 287 -7.81 14.48 -5.57
CA ALA A 287 -8.52 15.53 -6.26
C ALA A 287 -7.84 15.87 -7.59
N VAL A 288 -8.66 16.26 -8.56
CA VAL A 288 -8.20 16.68 -9.88
C VAL A 288 -8.85 18.01 -10.24
N ASN A 289 -8.09 18.85 -10.93
CA ASN A 289 -8.57 20.04 -11.59
C ASN A 289 -8.30 19.91 -13.08
N ASN A 290 -9.37 19.70 -13.85
CA ASN A 290 -9.30 19.71 -15.31
C ASN A 290 -9.04 21.13 -15.85
N TYR A 291 -8.65 21.25 -17.12
CA TYR A 291 -8.53 22.56 -17.77
C TYR A 291 -9.89 23.25 -17.95
N GLY A 292 -10.93 22.47 -18.24
CA GLY A 292 -12.32 22.91 -18.32
C GLY A 292 -12.84 23.17 -19.73
N ASP A 293 -12.15 22.69 -20.77
CA ASP A 293 -12.54 22.92 -22.16
C ASP A 293 -13.37 21.79 -22.79
N THR A 294 -13.66 20.72 -22.04
CA THR A 294 -14.29 19.45 -22.47
C THR A 294 -13.51 18.63 -23.50
N ILE A 295 -12.58 19.23 -24.24
CA ILE A 295 -11.78 18.55 -25.26
C ILE A 295 -10.70 17.69 -24.60
N HIS A 296 -9.94 18.30 -23.68
CA HIS A 296 -8.79 17.69 -23.01
C HIS A 296 -9.12 17.26 -21.57
N ASP A 297 -10.37 17.45 -21.14
CA ASP A 297 -10.78 17.13 -19.77
C ASP A 297 -10.83 15.62 -19.55
N ILE A 298 -10.26 15.18 -18.43
CA ILE A 298 -10.30 13.78 -17.98
C ILE A 298 -11.74 13.42 -17.64
N ALA A 299 -12.18 12.25 -18.09
CA ALA A 299 -13.48 11.65 -17.77
C ALA A 299 -13.34 10.48 -16.79
N ALA A 300 -12.25 9.72 -16.91
CA ALA A 300 -11.97 8.58 -16.04
C ALA A 300 -10.46 8.39 -15.81
N PHE A 301 -10.11 7.90 -14.62
CA PHE A 301 -8.75 7.53 -14.27
C PHE A 301 -8.73 6.34 -13.31
N THR A 302 -7.57 5.70 -13.22
CA THR A 302 -7.23 4.74 -12.18
C THR A 302 -6.01 5.22 -11.43
N LEU A 303 -6.10 5.25 -10.10
CA LEU A 303 -4.96 5.47 -9.24
C LEU A 303 -4.39 4.10 -8.84
N GLN A 304 -3.10 3.91 -9.10
CA GLN A 304 -2.37 2.69 -8.79
C GLN A 304 -1.24 2.97 -7.83
N LYS A 305 -0.81 1.95 -7.10
CA LYS A 305 0.18 2.06 -6.04
C LYS A 305 1.24 0.98 -6.17
N SER A 306 2.45 1.27 -5.73
CA SER A 306 3.53 0.29 -5.61
C SER A 306 4.42 0.62 -4.42
N GLN A 307 4.83 -0.41 -3.68
CA GLN A 307 5.80 -0.24 -2.61
C GLN A 307 7.24 -0.17 -3.12
N VAL A 308 7.49 -0.65 -4.34
CA VAL A 308 8.82 -0.79 -4.94
C VAL A 308 8.92 0.06 -6.22
N GLY A 309 10.10 0.66 -6.46
CA GLY A 309 10.29 1.61 -7.56
C GLY A 309 10.90 1.05 -8.84
N SER A 310 11.56 -0.12 -8.80
CA SER A 310 12.19 -0.71 -9.98
C SER A 310 12.45 -2.22 -9.84
N PRO A 311 11.76 -3.09 -10.63
CA PRO A 311 10.55 -2.75 -11.37
C PRO A 311 9.41 -2.37 -10.40
N TYR A 312 8.52 -1.51 -10.84
CA TYR A 312 7.27 -1.27 -10.11
C TYR A 312 6.40 -2.53 -10.11
N ASP A 313 5.74 -2.77 -8.98
CA ASP A 313 4.68 -3.77 -8.83
C ASP A 313 3.34 -3.04 -8.61
N TRP A 314 2.60 -2.80 -9.70
CA TRP A 314 1.43 -1.93 -9.68
C TRP A 314 0.17 -2.66 -9.22
N GLU A 315 -0.43 -2.16 -8.14
CA GLU A 315 -1.75 -2.58 -7.65
C GLU A 315 -2.77 -1.45 -7.86
N GLY A 316 -4.01 -1.79 -8.23
CA GLY A 316 -5.10 -0.81 -8.30
C GLY A 316 -5.53 -0.34 -6.91
N ALA A 317 -5.59 0.97 -6.69
CA ALA A 317 -6.14 1.58 -5.47
C ALA A 317 -7.60 2.02 -5.66
N VAL A 318 -7.88 2.73 -6.75
CA VAL A 318 -9.26 3.15 -7.12
C VAL A 318 -9.38 3.38 -8.62
N THR A 319 -10.57 3.13 -9.17
CA THR A 319 -10.96 3.55 -10.52
C THR A 319 -12.13 4.51 -10.41
N VAL A 320 -12.01 5.68 -11.03
CA VAL A 320 -13.01 6.74 -11.06
C VAL A 320 -13.47 6.92 -12.50
N THR A 321 -14.78 6.90 -12.74
CA THR A 321 -15.40 7.02 -14.07
C THR A 321 -16.36 8.19 -14.19
N THR A 322 -16.34 9.09 -13.22
CA THR A 322 -17.36 10.14 -13.02
C THR A 322 -16.76 11.54 -12.95
N VAL A 323 -15.59 11.76 -13.54
CA VAL A 323 -14.95 13.08 -13.56
C VAL A 323 -15.73 13.99 -14.50
N GLN A 324 -16.19 15.13 -13.99
CA GLN A 324 -16.94 16.13 -14.75
C GLN A 324 -16.00 16.92 -15.66
N GLY A 325 -16.35 17.03 -16.94
CA GLY A 325 -15.70 17.93 -17.89
C GLY A 325 -16.37 19.31 -17.91
N GLY A 326 -15.75 20.26 -18.60
CA GLY A 326 -16.27 21.63 -18.76
C GLY A 326 -16.09 22.49 -17.52
N THR A 327 -15.24 22.08 -16.60
CA THR A 327 -14.97 22.80 -15.35
C THR A 327 -13.51 22.64 -14.92
N SER A 328 -12.92 23.73 -14.44
CA SER A 328 -11.61 23.73 -13.77
C SER A 328 -11.71 23.72 -12.25
N GLN A 329 -12.94 23.63 -11.72
CA GLN A 329 -13.17 23.48 -10.29
C GLN A 329 -12.63 22.14 -9.81
N ARG A 330 -12.11 22.16 -8.57
CA ARG A 330 -11.59 20.97 -7.90
C ARG A 330 -12.68 19.91 -7.75
N GLN A 331 -12.36 18.68 -8.11
CA GLN A 331 -13.23 17.52 -7.93
C GLN A 331 -12.51 16.48 -7.07
N GLU A 332 -13.16 16.03 -5.99
CA GLU A 332 -12.57 15.10 -5.03
C GLU A 332 -13.21 13.71 -5.11
N PHE A 333 -12.37 12.69 -5.05
CA PHE A 333 -12.79 11.29 -5.13
C PHE A 333 -12.16 10.51 -3.98
N GLY A 334 -12.99 9.84 -3.18
CA GLY A 334 -12.58 9.02 -2.04
C GLY A 334 -13.16 7.61 -2.10
N GLY A 335 -13.38 6.98 -0.95
CA GLY A 335 -13.95 5.62 -0.87
C GLY A 335 -12.94 4.50 -1.11
N PHE A 336 -11.65 4.82 -1.08
CA PHE A 336 -10.56 3.87 -1.18
C PHE A 336 -9.50 4.11 -0.11
N GLU A 337 -8.57 3.17 0.00
CA GLU A 337 -7.38 3.27 0.83
C GLU A 337 -6.24 2.53 0.15
N GLY A 338 -5.07 3.16 0.08
CA GLY A 338 -3.85 2.48 -0.31
C GLY A 338 -2.67 3.06 0.43
N THR A 339 -1.78 2.18 0.91
CA THR A 339 -0.51 2.57 1.51
C THR A 339 0.60 2.18 0.56
N ALA A 340 1.36 3.17 0.09
CA ALA A 340 2.51 2.97 -0.79
C ALA A 340 3.39 4.22 -0.87
N ARG A 341 4.64 4.05 -1.30
CA ARG A 341 5.54 5.14 -1.66
C ARG A 341 5.35 5.63 -3.10
N TYR A 342 5.20 4.70 -4.04
CA TYR A 342 5.06 5.02 -5.46
C TYR A 342 3.59 4.98 -5.86
N TRP A 343 3.17 5.97 -6.64
CA TRP A 343 1.80 6.10 -7.11
C TRP A 343 1.78 6.40 -8.60
N ARG A 344 0.85 5.79 -9.32
CA ARG A 344 0.62 6.06 -10.74
C ARG A 344 -0.81 6.55 -10.94
N PHE A 345 -0.93 7.80 -11.38
CA PHE A 345 -2.19 8.37 -11.84
C PHE A 345 -2.33 8.04 -13.32
N LEU A 346 -3.14 7.04 -13.64
CA LEU A 346 -3.35 6.55 -15.01
C LEU A 346 -4.69 7.05 -15.54
N ILE A 347 -4.65 7.86 -16.58
CA ILE A 347 -5.86 8.37 -17.25
C ILE A 347 -6.35 7.30 -18.21
N THR A 348 -7.60 6.88 -18.01
CA THR A 348 -8.23 5.82 -18.78
C THR A 348 -9.19 6.37 -19.84
N GLU A 349 -9.71 7.58 -19.64
CA GLU A 349 -10.62 8.23 -20.59
C GLU A 349 -10.59 9.76 -20.44
N THR A 350 -10.75 10.46 -21.55
CA THR A 350 -11.00 11.90 -21.65
C THR A 350 -12.31 12.13 -22.39
N HIS A 351 -13.03 13.20 -22.11
CA HIS A 351 -14.38 13.45 -22.67
C HIS A 351 -14.44 13.48 -24.20
N SER A 352 -13.37 13.90 -24.88
CA SER A 352 -13.31 13.97 -26.35
C SER A 352 -12.26 13.05 -27.00
N GLY A 353 -11.60 12.21 -26.22
CA GLY A 353 -10.55 11.29 -26.70
C GLY A 353 -9.19 11.92 -27.05
N TRP A 354 -8.97 13.19 -26.69
CA TRP A 354 -7.68 13.88 -26.87
C TRP A 354 -6.77 13.68 -25.65
N GLN A 355 -5.50 14.05 -25.77
CA GLN A 355 -4.58 14.05 -24.63
C GLN A 355 -5.12 14.92 -23.48
N PRO A 356 -4.84 14.58 -22.22
CA PRO A 356 -5.40 15.28 -21.08
C PRO A 356 -4.68 16.60 -20.80
N TRP A 357 -5.42 17.62 -20.40
CA TRP A 357 -4.87 18.82 -19.76
C TRP A 357 -5.29 18.87 -18.30
N LEU A 358 -4.32 18.68 -17.41
CA LEU A 358 -4.54 18.61 -15.97
C LEU A 358 -3.88 19.80 -15.29
N ILE A 359 -4.68 20.65 -14.65
CA ILE A 359 -4.20 21.81 -13.90
C ILE A 359 -3.55 21.36 -12.59
N GLU A 360 -4.24 20.55 -11.78
CA GLU A 360 -3.75 20.12 -10.47
C GLU A 360 -4.14 18.67 -10.17
N LEU A 361 -3.23 17.96 -9.52
CA LEU A 361 -3.40 16.66 -8.90
C LEU A 361 -3.06 16.76 -7.41
N ASP A 362 -4.04 16.47 -6.56
CA ASP A 362 -3.86 16.47 -5.11
C ASP A 362 -4.10 15.09 -4.51
N LEU A 363 -3.28 14.70 -3.53
CA LEU A 363 -3.44 13.48 -2.76
C LEU A 363 -3.78 13.82 -1.31
N TYR A 364 -4.80 13.17 -0.76
CA TYR A 364 -5.17 13.29 0.65
C TYR A 364 -4.66 12.07 1.42
N GLY A 365 -3.69 12.31 2.29
CA GLY A 365 -3.04 11.31 3.11
C GLY A 365 -3.51 11.31 4.56
N LEU A 366 -3.36 10.18 5.23
CA LEU A 366 -3.51 10.07 6.69
C LEU A 366 -2.15 10.29 7.34
N LEU A 367 -2.12 11.13 8.39
CA LEU A 367 -0.95 11.29 9.25
C LEU A 367 -0.98 10.19 10.30
N GLU A 368 0.09 9.39 10.39
CA GLU A 368 0.30 8.56 11.57
C GLU A 368 0.58 9.50 12.76
N GLY A 369 -0.25 9.40 13.79
CA GLY A 369 -0.18 10.22 15.01
C GLY A 369 0.77 9.68 16.05
#